data_AF-A0A7S2JUS0-F1
#
_entry.id   AF-A0A7S2JUS0-F1
#
_cell.length_a   1.000
_cell.length_b   1.000
_cell.length_c   1.000
_cell.angle_alpha   90.00
_cell.angle_beta   90.00
_cell.angle_gamma   90.00
#
_symmetry.space_group_name_H-M   'P 1'
#
loop_
_entity.id
_entity.type
_entity.pdbx_description
1 polymer ?
#
loop_
_entity_poly.entity_id
_entity_poly.type
_entity_poly.pdbx_seq_one_letter_code
_entity_poly.pdbx_strand_id
1 'polypeptide(L)'
;PGLFLFFDVAQQIFQMKINVNAKLNDSIHAKFHVNVGNGENTFRWLGLVVAQRFILQAPHGCIRGCEHSYFVHSDSHILPINVRSPEHSCGCFFHPHAIIRDFCNDNQTVLVDLKETLKLDEYNIPIYSSWFKIAFKLGCNAEEVIELEKALVAALELDRLKRFDTEHRLHRQKIEPKLEEMRKVLRDQLYDEDLNQKAATSEWEVICNSGLLKDISPEDQGLVFELILERFHEFSDLFKNYGAVNSGGSSSTLEYIEYTKLMSDLGFAGSRDFSNNDILNVFTSSQIVGPSEVGVIEGELRLPEFLVIMIRLAEHKFINMPKQHSVRDKESKRDKSVSHFMAPSHAEALEMLFIDYLKPLLDKFPLAGTSVRTLLGSEEVLLYFHEICEQMRALFDEIACLEDNGVDCDISDRTIDAKEFATFIENTGLLSITSDGGRELSMKDVRVIFSSSQHDTVTNEDEAKLIEDEDNDRDVHLEHMVFSEFLEAIARVGLIKWASCDITPLEKLRRSVKMASLVSSPN
;
A
#
# COMPACT_ATOMS: atom_id res chain seq x y z
N PRO A 1 -42.73 -34.29 -0.14
CA PRO A 1 -42.74 -35.18 1.06
C PRO A 1 -41.36 -35.73 1.50
N GLY A 2 -40.23 -35.11 1.11
CA GLY A 2 -38.89 -35.60 1.44
C GLY A 2 -37.89 -34.53 1.91
N LEU A 3 -38.39 -33.39 2.41
CA LEU A 3 -37.57 -32.24 2.80
C LEU A 3 -37.63 -31.92 4.31
N PHE A 4 -38.32 -32.76 5.10
CA PHE A 4 -38.50 -32.55 6.54
C PHE A 4 -37.57 -33.38 7.44
N LEU A 5 -36.70 -34.22 6.88
CA LEU A 5 -35.79 -35.09 7.65
C LEU A 5 -34.33 -34.62 7.71
N PHE A 6 -33.97 -33.50 7.08
CA PHE A 6 -32.62 -32.94 7.18
C PHE A 6 -32.46 -31.88 8.27
N PHE A 7 -33.55 -31.37 8.85
CA PHE A 7 -33.47 -30.37 9.92
C PHE A 7 -33.22 -30.97 11.31
N ASP A 8 -33.56 -32.24 11.54
CA ASP A 8 -33.35 -32.90 12.85
C ASP A 8 -31.95 -33.46 13.06
N VAL A 9 -31.15 -33.64 11.99
CA VAL A 9 -29.73 -34.06 12.09
C VAL A 9 -28.79 -32.85 12.12
N ALA A 10 -29.21 -31.69 11.61
CA ALA A 10 -28.46 -30.44 11.69
C ALA A 10 -28.49 -29.80 13.11
N GLN A 11 -29.23 -30.38 14.05
CA GLN A 11 -29.18 -30.05 15.48
C GLN A 11 -28.25 -30.96 16.31
N GLN A 12 -27.32 -31.68 15.70
CA GLN A 12 -25.99 -31.84 16.33
C GLN A 12 -25.25 -30.50 16.24
N ILE A 13 -25.86 -29.49 16.88
CA ILE A 13 -25.32 -28.17 17.12
C ILE A 13 -23.93 -28.38 17.71
N PHE A 14 -22.91 -27.73 17.14
CA PHE A 14 -21.57 -27.66 17.73
C PHE A 14 -21.70 -27.20 19.18
N GLN A 15 -21.76 -28.16 20.11
CA GLN A 15 -21.80 -27.87 21.53
C GLN A 15 -20.37 -27.59 21.94
N MET A 16 -20.08 -26.33 22.22
CA MET A 16 -18.82 -25.90 22.79
C MET A 16 -18.57 -26.65 24.10
N LYS A 17 -17.34 -27.12 24.27
CA LYS A 17 -16.84 -27.87 25.42
C LYS A 17 -15.69 -27.11 26.03
N ILE A 18 -15.65 -27.06 27.36
CA ILE A 18 -14.52 -26.50 28.11
C ILE A 18 -13.87 -27.62 28.92
N ASN A 19 -12.55 -27.67 28.85
CA ASN A 19 -11.73 -28.53 29.69
C ASN A 19 -11.47 -27.78 31.01
N VAL A 20 -11.97 -28.26 32.14
CA VAL A 20 -11.80 -27.58 33.43
C VAL A 20 -10.86 -28.35 34.32
N ASN A 21 -9.78 -27.70 34.76
CA ASN A 21 -8.92 -28.18 35.84
C ASN A 21 -9.43 -27.59 37.17
N ALA A 22 -10.01 -28.42 38.03
CA ALA A 22 -10.46 -28.00 39.35
C ALA A 22 -9.32 -28.12 40.37
N LYS A 23 -9.01 -26.99 41.02
CA LYS A 23 -7.95 -26.87 42.02
C LYS A 23 -8.57 -26.69 43.41
N LEU A 24 -8.47 -27.68 44.28
CA LEU A 24 -8.89 -27.58 45.68
C LEU A 24 -7.65 -27.30 46.55
N ASN A 25 -7.69 -26.28 47.40
CA ASN A 25 -6.62 -25.97 48.37
C ASN A 25 -5.19 -25.99 47.77
N ASP A 26 -5.04 -25.42 46.57
CA ASP A 26 -3.78 -25.26 45.84
C ASP A 26 -3.15 -26.48 45.14
N SER A 27 -3.84 -27.62 45.08
CA SER A 27 -3.48 -28.75 44.21
C SER A 27 -4.56 -28.99 43.15
N ILE A 28 -4.16 -29.44 41.94
CA ILE A 28 -5.13 -29.86 40.91
C ILE A 28 -5.65 -31.23 41.32
N HIS A 29 -6.96 -31.33 41.56
CA HIS A 29 -7.56 -32.56 42.09
C HIS A 29 -8.45 -33.27 41.07
N ALA A 30 -9.03 -32.55 40.10
CA ALA A 30 -9.90 -33.16 39.10
C ALA A 30 -9.85 -32.43 37.76
N LYS A 31 -10.12 -33.18 36.69
CA LYS A 31 -10.32 -32.65 35.33
C LYS A 31 -11.74 -32.97 34.88
N PHE A 32 -12.46 -31.96 34.42
CA PHE A 32 -13.83 -32.09 33.91
C PHE A 32 -13.90 -31.68 32.45
N HIS A 33 -14.73 -32.40 31.69
CA HIS A 33 -15.21 -31.94 30.40
C HIS A 33 -16.63 -31.39 30.60
N VAL A 34 -16.77 -30.07 30.49
CA VAL A 34 -18.06 -29.38 30.69
C VAL A 34 -18.59 -28.93 29.34
N ASN A 35 -19.73 -29.51 28.94
CA ASN A 35 -20.47 -29.04 27.77
C ASN A 35 -21.17 -27.73 28.14
N VAL A 36 -20.89 -26.66 27.41
CA VAL A 36 -21.43 -25.31 27.67
C VAL A 36 -22.50 -24.89 26.64
N GLY A 37 -22.93 -25.81 25.79
CA GLY A 37 -23.91 -25.55 24.72
C GLY A 37 -23.34 -24.59 23.69
N ASN A 38 -24.04 -23.49 23.42
CA ASN A 38 -23.58 -22.42 22.51
C ASN A 38 -22.57 -21.46 23.17
N GLY A 39 -22.12 -21.75 24.40
CA GLY A 39 -21.20 -20.92 25.17
C GLY A 39 -21.83 -19.64 25.76
N GLU A 40 -23.16 -19.54 25.80
CA GLU A 40 -23.90 -18.40 26.36
C GLU A 40 -23.94 -18.37 27.90
N ASN A 41 -23.47 -19.44 28.54
CA ASN A 41 -23.35 -19.48 29.99
C ASN A 41 -22.23 -18.57 30.49
N THR A 42 -22.33 -18.14 31.75
CA THR A 42 -21.34 -17.26 32.37
C THR A 42 -20.24 -18.02 33.12
N PHE A 43 -19.11 -17.37 33.41
CA PHE A 43 -18.07 -17.98 34.25
C PHE A 43 -18.54 -18.27 35.68
N ARG A 44 -19.50 -17.51 36.22
CA ARG A 44 -20.18 -17.84 37.48
C ARG A 44 -20.88 -19.20 37.40
N TRP A 45 -21.63 -19.44 36.33
CA TRP A 45 -22.28 -20.73 36.10
C TRP A 45 -21.25 -21.85 36.00
N LEU A 46 -20.17 -21.64 35.24
CA LEU A 46 -19.11 -22.65 35.08
C LEU A 46 -18.48 -23.03 36.43
N GLY A 47 -18.15 -22.03 37.26
CA GLY A 47 -17.60 -22.25 38.60
C GLY A 47 -18.54 -23.08 39.49
N LEU A 48 -19.84 -22.77 39.47
CA LEU A 48 -20.84 -23.51 40.24
C LEU A 48 -21.03 -24.96 39.76
N VAL A 49 -21.09 -25.17 38.45
CA VAL A 49 -21.20 -26.52 37.86
C VAL A 49 -20.00 -27.37 38.23
N VAL A 50 -18.81 -26.79 38.18
CA VAL A 50 -17.56 -27.48 38.52
C VAL A 50 -17.52 -27.82 40.01
N ALA A 51 -17.89 -26.88 40.89
CA ALA A 51 -17.99 -27.15 42.32
C ALA A 51 -18.98 -28.29 42.63
N GLN A 52 -20.16 -28.28 42.02
CA GLN A 52 -21.16 -29.34 42.18
C GLN A 52 -20.66 -30.70 41.68
N ARG A 53 -20.07 -30.75 40.47
CA ARG A 53 -19.49 -31.98 39.92
C ARG A 53 -18.36 -32.53 40.76
N PHE A 54 -17.56 -31.66 41.35
CA PHE A 54 -16.49 -32.03 42.26
C PHE A 54 -17.02 -32.70 43.52
N ILE A 55 -18.10 -32.16 44.13
CA ILE A 55 -18.76 -32.78 45.29
C ILE A 55 -19.34 -34.16 44.91
N LEU A 56 -19.99 -34.28 43.75
CA LEU A 56 -20.62 -35.54 43.30
C LEU A 56 -19.61 -36.64 42.95
N GLN A 57 -18.35 -36.30 42.69
CA GLN A 57 -17.28 -37.28 42.51
C GLN A 57 -16.77 -37.85 43.84
N ALA A 58 -17.12 -37.24 44.98
CA ALA A 58 -16.79 -37.81 46.29
C ALA A 58 -17.65 -39.08 46.51
N PRO A 59 -17.04 -40.21 46.93
CA PRO A 59 -17.78 -41.46 47.10
C PRO A 59 -18.86 -41.32 48.17
N HIS A 60 -20.13 -41.40 47.76
CA HIS A 60 -21.27 -41.43 48.68
C HIS A 60 -21.45 -42.84 49.27
N GLY A 61 -20.55 -43.25 50.19
CA GLY A 61 -20.64 -44.54 50.88
C GLY A 61 -19.42 -44.88 51.72
N CYS A 62 -19.55 -45.90 52.59
CA CYS A 62 -18.45 -46.45 53.37
C CYS A 62 -17.42 -47.07 52.41
N ILE A 63 -16.28 -46.40 52.22
CA ILE A 63 -15.23 -46.79 51.29
C ILE A 63 -14.71 -48.19 51.66
N ARG A 64 -14.79 -49.14 50.72
CA ARG A 64 -13.98 -50.36 50.81
C ARG A 64 -12.54 -49.96 50.46
N GLY A 65 -11.60 -50.21 51.37
CA GLY A 65 -10.28 -49.55 51.47
C GLY A 65 -9.26 -49.77 50.34
N CYS A 66 -9.64 -49.64 49.07
CA CYS A 66 -8.71 -49.71 47.93
C CYS A 66 -8.85 -48.56 46.90
N GLU A 67 -9.63 -47.52 47.16
CA GLU A 67 -9.72 -46.34 46.28
C GLU A 67 -8.91 -45.16 46.84
N HIS A 68 -8.20 -44.43 45.97
CA HIS A 68 -7.45 -43.23 46.33
C HIS A 68 -8.41 -42.17 46.90
N SER A 69 -8.46 -42.10 48.23
CA SER A 69 -9.37 -41.27 49.00
C SER A 69 -8.98 -39.80 48.90
N TYR A 70 -9.64 -39.05 48.02
CA TYR A 70 -9.79 -37.62 48.23
C TYR A 70 -10.79 -37.45 49.40
N PHE A 71 -10.28 -37.11 50.59
CA PHE A 71 -11.10 -36.91 51.79
C PHE A 71 -11.89 -35.60 51.67
N VAL A 72 -12.98 -35.64 50.91
CA VAL A 72 -14.01 -34.60 50.91
C VAL A 72 -15.19 -35.22 51.66
N HIS A 73 -15.45 -34.76 52.88
CA HIS A 73 -16.59 -35.25 53.64
C HIS A 73 -17.89 -34.93 52.89
N SER A 74 -18.88 -35.82 52.93
CA SER A 74 -20.18 -35.67 52.26
C SER A 74 -20.92 -34.37 52.63
N ASP A 75 -20.53 -33.76 53.74
CA ASP A 75 -21.16 -32.56 54.31
C ASP A 75 -20.32 -31.28 54.06
N SER A 76 -19.25 -31.39 53.26
CA SER A 76 -18.39 -30.24 52.94
C SER A 76 -19.02 -29.31 51.91
N HIS A 77 -19.06 -28.02 52.22
CA HIS A 77 -19.56 -26.98 51.33
C HIS A 77 -18.43 -26.44 50.46
N ILE A 78 -18.23 -27.02 49.28
CA ILE A 78 -17.19 -26.55 48.34
C ILE A 78 -17.72 -25.36 47.55
N LEU A 79 -16.95 -24.27 47.54
CA LEU A 79 -17.29 -23.03 46.84
C LEU A 79 -16.24 -22.68 45.77
N PRO A 80 -16.67 -22.21 44.59
CA PRO A 80 -15.75 -21.68 43.57
C PRO A 80 -15.26 -20.30 44.00
N ILE A 81 -13.95 -20.13 44.08
CA ILE A 81 -13.33 -18.88 44.52
C ILE A 81 -12.89 -18.03 43.34
N ASN A 82 -12.27 -18.63 42.33
CA ASN A 82 -11.85 -17.92 41.12
C ASN A 82 -11.99 -18.84 39.91
N VAL A 83 -12.21 -18.24 38.74
CA VAL A 83 -12.18 -18.94 37.45
C VAL A 83 -11.18 -18.20 36.57
N ARG A 84 -10.12 -18.84 36.10
CA ARG A 84 -9.01 -18.20 35.37
C ARG A 84 -8.45 -19.08 34.26
N SER A 85 -7.75 -18.49 33.30
CA SER A 85 -7.02 -19.26 32.30
C SER A 85 -5.73 -19.83 32.90
N PRO A 86 -5.30 -21.05 32.53
CA PRO A 86 -4.01 -21.59 32.93
C PRO A 86 -2.81 -20.83 32.34
N GLU A 87 -2.99 -20.14 31.21
CA GLU A 87 -1.94 -19.36 30.53
C GLU A 87 -1.63 -18.04 31.25
N HIS A 88 -2.61 -17.51 31.99
CA HIS A 88 -2.44 -16.28 32.77
C HIS A 88 -1.81 -16.61 34.13
N SER A 89 -0.48 -16.54 34.19
CA SER A 89 0.28 -16.55 35.44
C SER A 89 0.04 -15.30 36.30
N CYS A 90 -0.59 -14.25 35.75
CA CYS A 90 -0.77 -12.95 36.39
C CYS A 90 -2.07 -12.80 37.21
N GLY A 91 -2.54 -13.84 37.91
CA GLY A 91 -3.67 -13.72 38.86
C GLY A 91 -5.02 -13.23 38.30
N CYS A 92 -5.12 -12.97 36.99
CA CYS A 92 -6.31 -12.49 36.32
C CYS A 92 -7.35 -13.62 36.27
N PHE A 93 -8.53 -13.36 36.82
CA PHE A 93 -9.68 -14.25 36.73
C PHE A 93 -10.68 -13.70 35.70
N PHE A 94 -11.43 -14.58 35.05
CA PHE A 94 -12.54 -14.21 34.18
C PHE A 94 -13.64 -13.53 34.99
N HIS A 95 -14.23 -12.45 34.46
CA HIS A 95 -15.32 -11.77 35.14
C HIS A 95 -16.50 -12.75 35.37
N PRO A 96 -17.10 -12.83 36.57
CA PRO A 96 -18.16 -13.81 36.86
C PRO A 96 -19.36 -13.74 35.92
N HIS A 97 -19.70 -12.53 35.43
CA HIS A 97 -20.82 -12.31 34.52
C HIS A 97 -20.41 -12.32 33.04
N ALA A 98 -19.13 -12.50 32.72
CA ALA A 98 -18.68 -12.63 31.33
C ALA A 98 -19.22 -13.94 30.72
N ILE A 99 -19.59 -13.86 29.44
CA ILE A 99 -20.12 -14.97 28.65
C ILE A 99 -18.94 -15.83 28.16
N ILE A 100 -19.04 -17.16 28.29
CA ILE A 100 -17.90 -18.07 28.01
C ILE A 100 -17.44 -18.00 26.55
N ARG A 101 -18.34 -17.96 25.56
CA ARG A 101 -17.97 -17.92 24.13
C ARG A 101 -17.19 -16.66 23.73
N ASP A 102 -17.33 -15.58 24.48
CA ASP A 102 -16.65 -14.31 24.17
C ASP A 102 -15.18 -14.33 24.62
N PHE A 103 -14.81 -15.26 25.52
CA PHE A 103 -13.49 -15.32 26.15
C PHE A 103 -12.78 -16.67 26.02
N CYS A 104 -13.48 -17.73 25.59
CA CYS A 104 -12.91 -19.06 25.44
C CYS A 104 -13.23 -19.67 24.07
N ASN A 105 -12.27 -20.42 23.53
CA ASN A 105 -12.46 -21.26 22.36
C ASN A 105 -12.94 -22.67 22.75
N ASP A 106 -13.49 -23.43 21.79
CA ASP A 106 -13.86 -24.82 21.99
C ASP A 106 -12.65 -25.66 22.43
N ASN A 107 -12.86 -26.55 23.40
CA ASN A 107 -11.85 -27.37 24.07
C ASN A 107 -10.73 -26.60 24.79
N GLN A 108 -10.88 -25.29 25.02
CA GLN A 108 -9.92 -24.53 25.82
C GLN A 108 -9.90 -25.02 27.28
N THR A 109 -8.71 -24.98 27.89
CA THR A 109 -8.55 -25.33 29.29
C THR A 109 -8.77 -24.12 30.19
N VAL A 110 -9.60 -24.26 31.21
CA VAL A 110 -9.88 -23.24 32.24
C VAL A 110 -9.55 -23.83 33.61
N LEU A 111 -9.06 -23.02 34.53
CA LEU A 111 -8.75 -23.41 35.90
C LEU A 111 -9.80 -22.81 36.85
N VAL A 112 -10.43 -23.66 37.65
CA VAL A 112 -11.39 -23.25 38.67
C VAL A 112 -10.79 -23.54 40.04
N ASP A 113 -10.50 -22.48 40.79
CA ASP A 113 -10.02 -22.58 42.16
C ASP A 113 -11.23 -22.80 43.09
N LEU A 114 -11.26 -23.95 43.77
CA LEU A 114 -12.28 -24.35 44.75
C LEU A 114 -11.68 -24.26 46.16
N LYS A 115 -12.52 -23.94 47.16
CA LYS A 115 -12.18 -24.12 48.57
C LYS A 115 -13.27 -24.82 49.34
N GLU A 116 -12.83 -25.65 50.28
CA GLU A 116 -13.67 -26.35 51.25
C GLU A 116 -13.93 -25.49 52.49
N THR A 117 -12.87 -24.89 53.04
CA THR A 117 -12.96 -24.02 54.22
C THR A 117 -12.60 -22.60 53.84
N LEU A 118 -13.52 -21.67 54.11
CA LEU A 118 -13.24 -20.23 53.97
C LEU A 118 -12.36 -19.78 55.15
N LYS A 119 -11.35 -18.96 54.86
CA LYS A 119 -10.57 -18.31 55.90
C LYS A 119 -11.49 -17.31 56.60
N LEU A 120 -11.52 -17.34 57.92
CA LEU A 120 -12.20 -16.33 58.73
C LEU A 120 -11.20 -15.23 59.10
N ASP A 121 -11.67 -13.99 59.19
CA ASP A 121 -10.89 -12.88 59.73
C ASP A 121 -10.90 -12.87 61.27
N GLU A 122 -10.27 -11.85 61.86
CA GLU A 122 -10.18 -11.66 63.32
C GLU A 122 -11.54 -11.53 64.01
N TYR A 123 -12.61 -11.25 63.26
CA TYR A 123 -13.98 -11.09 63.74
C TYR A 123 -14.87 -12.31 63.42
N ASN A 124 -14.28 -13.43 62.98
CA ASN A 124 -14.98 -14.62 62.50
C ASN A 124 -15.85 -14.38 61.25
N ILE A 125 -15.56 -13.36 60.43
CA ILE A 125 -16.24 -13.09 59.17
C ILE A 125 -15.49 -13.81 58.03
N PRO A 126 -16.19 -14.52 57.13
CA PRO A 126 -15.53 -15.19 56.01
C PRO A 126 -14.87 -14.22 55.02
N ILE A 127 -13.61 -14.48 54.69
CA ILE A 127 -12.83 -13.71 53.71
C ILE A 127 -13.05 -14.31 52.31
N TYR A 128 -13.78 -13.56 51.47
CA TYR A 128 -14.08 -13.92 50.09
C TYR A 128 -13.08 -13.31 49.09
N SER A 129 -12.81 -14.01 47.98
CA SER A 129 -12.06 -13.43 46.85
C SER A 129 -12.87 -12.33 46.15
N SER A 130 -12.17 -11.45 45.42
CA SER A 130 -12.83 -10.42 44.60
C SER A 130 -13.78 -11.03 43.57
N TRP A 131 -13.41 -12.14 42.92
CA TRP A 131 -14.30 -12.85 42.00
C TRP A 131 -15.57 -13.34 42.70
N PHE A 132 -15.46 -13.93 43.89
CA PHE A 132 -16.60 -14.43 44.64
C PHE A 132 -17.53 -13.32 45.12
N LYS A 133 -16.96 -12.20 45.60
CA LYS A 133 -17.72 -10.99 45.96
C LYS A 133 -18.53 -10.48 44.78
N ILE A 134 -17.92 -10.36 43.60
CA ILE A 134 -18.59 -9.92 42.37
C ILE A 134 -19.67 -10.94 41.94
N ALA A 135 -19.34 -12.24 41.97
CA ALA A 135 -20.22 -13.30 41.50
C ALA A 135 -21.51 -13.39 42.31
N PHE A 136 -21.43 -13.26 43.64
CA PHE A 136 -22.56 -13.53 44.54
C PHE A 136 -23.11 -12.30 45.27
N LYS A 137 -22.52 -11.12 45.06
CA LYS A 137 -22.94 -9.85 45.69
C LYS A 137 -23.02 -9.94 47.22
N LEU A 138 -22.05 -10.61 47.85
CA LEU A 138 -22.06 -10.89 49.29
C LEU A 138 -21.34 -9.81 50.11
N GLY A 139 -22.03 -9.26 51.11
CA GLY A 139 -21.42 -8.51 52.22
C GLY A 139 -20.73 -7.18 51.88
N CYS A 140 -20.88 -6.68 50.66
CA CYS A 140 -20.25 -5.43 50.20
C CYS A 140 -21.32 -4.38 49.90
N ASN A 141 -20.99 -3.10 50.12
CA ASN A 141 -21.83 -2.01 49.61
C ASN A 141 -21.85 -2.07 48.07
N ALA A 142 -22.97 -1.71 47.45
CA ALA A 142 -23.12 -1.77 45.99
C ALA A 142 -22.01 -1.00 45.24
N GLU A 143 -21.52 0.09 45.83
CA GLU A 143 -20.42 0.91 45.30
C GLU A 143 -19.09 0.15 45.23
N GLU A 144 -18.74 -0.61 46.27
CA GLU A 144 -17.48 -1.37 46.33
C GLU A 144 -17.43 -2.49 45.28
N VAL A 145 -18.58 -3.12 45.01
CA VAL A 145 -18.71 -4.12 43.94
C VAL A 145 -18.51 -3.48 42.56
N ILE A 146 -19.06 -2.28 42.35
CA ILE A 146 -18.91 -1.54 41.09
C ILE A 146 -17.45 -1.14 40.86
N GLU A 147 -16.73 -0.70 41.90
CA GLU A 147 -15.31 -0.35 41.78
C GLU A 147 -14.44 -1.57 41.46
N LEU A 148 -14.67 -2.70 42.12
CA LEU A 148 -13.98 -3.96 41.83
C LEU A 148 -14.26 -4.48 40.41
N GLU A 149 -15.50 -4.35 39.94
CA GLU A 149 -15.89 -4.70 38.58
C GLU A 149 -15.18 -3.81 37.55
N LYS A 150 -15.17 -2.49 37.75
CA LYS A 150 -14.45 -1.54 36.89
C LYS A 150 -12.95 -1.83 36.84
N ALA A 151 -12.32 -2.08 37.98
CA ALA A 151 -10.90 -2.39 38.05
C ALA A 151 -10.55 -3.69 37.31
N LEU A 152 -11.42 -4.71 37.40
CA LEU A 152 -11.22 -5.96 36.67
C LEU A 152 -11.38 -5.78 35.16
N VAL A 153 -12.41 -5.07 34.71
CA VAL A 153 -12.64 -4.80 33.29
C VAL A 153 -11.44 -4.06 32.70
N ALA A 154 -10.94 -3.02 33.38
CA ALA A 154 -9.75 -2.29 32.95
C ALA A 154 -8.50 -3.18 32.85
N ALA A 155 -8.32 -4.12 33.79
CA ALA A 155 -7.21 -5.06 33.75
C ALA A 155 -7.31 -6.04 32.56
N LEU A 156 -8.52 -6.52 32.24
CA LEU A 156 -8.76 -7.40 31.09
C LEU A 156 -8.57 -6.67 29.76
N GLU A 157 -9.01 -5.41 29.66
CA GLU A 157 -8.78 -4.57 28.48
C GLU A 157 -7.29 -4.31 28.25
N LEU A 158 -6.54 -4.04 29.32
CA LEU A 158 -5.09 -3.85 29.24
C LEU A 158 -4.37 -5.13 28.79
N ASP A 159 -4.76 -6.30 29.27
CA ASP A 159 -4.19 -7.58 28.81
C ASP A 159 -4.53 -7.85 27.34
N ARG A 160 -5.77 -7.57 26.93
CA ARG A 160 -6.20 -7.69 25.53
C ARG A 160 -5.37 -6.79 24.62
N LEU A 161 -5.15 -5.53 25.01
CA LEU A 161 -4.34 -4.59 24.25
C LEU A 161 -2.88 -5.06 24.14
N LYS A 162 -2.28 -5.53 25.24
CA LYS A 162 -0.92 -6.09 25.23
C LYS A 162 -0.78 -7.29 24.30
N ARG A 163 -1.78 -8.17 24.25
CA ARG A 163 -1.79 -9.33 23.33
C ARG A 163 -1.85 -8.87 21.89
N PHE A 164 -2.76 -7.95 21.58
CA PHE A 164 -2.89 -7.36 20.25
C PHE A 164 -1.57 -6.70 19.81
N ASP A 165 -0.95 -5.89 20.69
CA ASP A 165 0.34 -5.25 20.41
C ASP A 165 1.45 -6.26 20.21
N THR A 166 1.47 -7.35 20.99
CA THR A 166 2.48 -8.40 20.88
C THR A 166 2.32 -9.19 19.59
N GLU A 167 1.09 -9.56 19.22
CA GLU A 167 0.77 -10.25 17.96
C GLU A 167 1.10 -9.37 16.76
N HIS A 168 0.71 -8.09 16.79
CA HIS A 168 1.03 -7.12 15.74
C HIS A 168 2.55 -6.93 15.60
N ARG A 169 3.29 -6.85 16.72
CA ARG A 169 4.76 -6.77 16.69
C ARG A 169 5.40 -8.03 16.11
N LEU A 170 4.92 -9.21 16.50
CA LEU A 170 5.42 -10.48 15.94
C LEU A 170 5.10 -10.62 14.46
N HIS A 171 3.93 -10.15 14.03
CA HIS A 171 3.56 -10.12 12.62
C HIS A 171 4.46 -9.17 11.82
N ARG A 172 4.68 -7.95 12.32
CA ARG A 172 5.59 -6.98 11.69
C ARG A 172 7.03 -7.49 11.62
N GLN A 173 7.54 -8.15 12.66
CA GLN A 173 8.87 -8.78 12.64
C GLN A 173 9.04 -9.84 11.54
N LYS A 174 7.95 -10.53 11.15
CA LYS A 174 7.96 -11.51 10.05
C LYS A 174 7.87 -10.87 8.67
N ILE A 175 7.20 -9.72 8.56
CA ILE A 175 6.93 -9.03 7.30
C ILE A 175 8.05 -8.07 6.91
N GLU A 176 8.59 -7.33 7.87
CA GLU A 176 9.62 -6.31 7.62
C GLU A 176 10.84 -6.80 6.81
N PRO A 177 11.43 -8.00 7.04
CA PRO A 177 12.55 -8.45 6.20
C PRO A 177 12.14 -8.63 4.73
N LYS A 178 10.90 -9.06 4.46
CA LYS A 178 10.36 -9.22 3.11
C LYS A 178 10.15 -7.86 2.43
N LEU A 179 9.65 -6.89 3.19
CA LEU A 179 9.49 -5.51 2.71
C LEU A 179 10.85 -4.90 2.36
N GLU A 180 11.84 -5.09 3.23
CA GLU A 180 13.19 -4.56 3.03
C GLU A 180 13.89 -5.18 1.82
N GLU A 181 13.69 -6.47 1.58
CA GLU A 181 14.17 -7.14 0.38
C GLU A 181 13.56 -6.54 -0.88
N MET A 182 12.24 -6.36 -0.92
CA MET A 182 11.58 -5.78 -2.09
C MET A 182 11.87 -4.29 -2.30
N ARG A 183 12.07 -3.52 -1.22
CA ARG A 183 12.55 -2.13 -1.32
C ARG A 183 13.93 -2.05 -1.95
N LYS A 184 14.79 -3.06 -1.76
CA LYS A 184 16.08 -3.12 -2.45
C LYS A 184 15.94 -3.45 -3.92
N VAL A 185 15.07 -4.40 -4.27
CA VAL A 185 14.80 -4.76 -5.67
C VAL A 185 14.19 -3.59 -6.45
N LEU A 186 13.25 -2.87 -5.83
CA LEU A 186 12.53 -1.75 -6.47
C LEU A 186 13.16 -0.38 -6.17
N ARG A 187 14.38 -0.31 -5.63
CA ARG A 187 14.98 0.93 -5.12
C ARG A 187 14.83 2.10 -6.10
N ASP A 188 15.17 1.86 -7.36
CA ASP A 188 15.22 2.90 -8.40
C ASP A 188 13.82 3.29 -8.92
N GLN A 189 12.80 2.49 -8.59
CA GLN A 189 11.39 2.70 -8.94
C GLN A 189 10.60 3.33 -7.78
N LEU A 190 11.14 3.29 -6.56
CA LEU A 190 10.51 3.95 -5.41
C LEU A 190 10.77 5.45 -5.47
N TYR A 191 9.80 6.23 -4.99
CA TYR A 191 9.96 7.67 -4.91
C TYR A 191 11.07 8.02 -3.91
N ASP A 192 12.15 8.61 -4.42
CA ASP A 192 13.27 9.13 -3.65
C ASP A 192 13.42 10.64 -3.93
N GLU A 193 13.16 11.44 -2.89
CA GLU A 193 13.21 12.90 -2.97
C GLU A 193 14.63 13.41 -3.28
N ASP A 194 15.67 12.74 -2.77
CA ASP A 194 17.07 13.14 -2.96
C ASP A 194 17.53 12.86 -4.40
N LEU A 195 17.14 11.70 -4.97
CA LEU A 195 17.43 11.39 -6.38
C LEU A 195 16.69 12.32 -7.32
N ASN A 196 15.40 12.56 -7.05
CA ASN A 196 14.58 13.49 -7.82
C ASN A 196 15.17 14.92 -7.78
N GLN A 197 15.64 15.36 -6.61
CA GLN A 197 16.30 16.66 -6.47
C GLN A 197 17.61 16.74 -7.25
N LYS A 198 18.43 15.68 -7.23
CA LYS A 198 19.67 15.63 -8.01
C LYS A 198 19.39 15.67 -9.51
N ALA A 199 18.42 14.90 -9.98
CA ALA A 199 17.99 14.89 -11.39
C ALA A 199 17.52 16.29 -11.81
N ALA A 200 16.59 16.88 -11.06
CA ALA A 200 16.07 18.23 -11.33
C ALA A 200 17.17 19.29 -11.34
N THR A 201 18.13 19.21 -10.41
CA THR A 201 19.27 20.15 -10.34
C THR A 201 20.19 19.99 -11.55
N SER A 202 20.49 18.75 -11.96
CA SER A 202 21.29 18.46 -13.15
C SER A 202 20.65 19.05 -14.41
N GLU A 203 19.36 18.81 -14.61
CA GLU A 203 18.63 19.36 -15.76
C GLU A 203 18.57 20.89 -15.72
N TRP A 204 18.38 21.47 -14.54
CA TRP A 204 18.34 22.91 -14.36
C TRP A 204 19.69 23.59 -14.64
N GLU A 205 20.81 22.95 -14.28
CA GLU A 205 22.15 23.44 -14.61
C GLU A 205 22.36 23.51 -16.13
N VAL A 206 21.86 22.51 -16.88
CA VAL A 206 21.90 22.51 -18.35
C VAL A 206 21.10 23.71 -18.90
N ILE A 207 19.91 23.97 -18.37
CA ILE A 207 19.07 25.12 -18.75
C ILE A 207 19.79 26.44 -18.45
N CYS A 208 20.37 26.60 -17.26
CA CYS A 208 21.10 27.81 -16.88
C CYS A 208 22.30 28.08 -17.81
N ASN A 209 23.05 27.04 -18.14
CA ASN A 209 24.24 27.13 -18.99
C ASN A 209 23.89 27.42 -20.46
N SER A 210 22.70 27.05 -20.93
CA SER A 210 22.23 27.35 -22.29
C SER A 210 22.03 28.85 -22.53
N GLY A 211 21.73 29.62 -21.47
CA GLY A 211 21.37 31.03 -21.58
C GLY A 211 19.98 31.29 -22.19
N LEU A 212 19.12 30.27 -22.28
CA LEU A 212 17.75 30.41 -22.77
C LEU A 212 16.84 31.23 -21.84
N LEU A 213 17.20 31.41 -20.57
CA LEU A 213 16.40 32.16 -19.58
C LEU A 213 16.96 33.56 -19.26
N LYS A 214 17.83 34.12 -20.10
CA LYS A 214 18.53 35.41 -19.84
C LYS A 214 17.60 36.61 -19.64
N ASP A 215 16.37 36.53 -20.12
CA ASP A 215 15.33 37.54 -20.01
C ASP A 215 14.51 37.44 -18.71
N ILE A 216 14.57 36.30 -18.01
CA ILE A 216 13.96 36.12 -16.70
C ILE A 216 14.95 36.60 -15.62
N SER A 217 14.48 37.39 -14.65
CA SER A 217 15.33 37.86 -13.56
C SER A 217 15.87 36.69 -12.71
N PRO A 218 17.10 36.75 -12.17
CA PRO A 218 17.66 35.65 -11.38
C PRO A 218 16.84 35.25 -10.14
N GLU A 219 16.14 36.21 -9.52
CA GLU A 219 15.25 35.95 -8.38
C GLU A 219 14.05 35.10 -8.82
N ASP A 220 13.42 35.46 -9.94
CA ASP A 220 12.27 34.72 -10.50
C ASP A 220 12.70 33.36 -11.09
N GLN A 221 13.92 33.24 -11.63
CA GLN A 221 14.51 31.95 -12.03
C GLN A 221 14.62 31.00 -10.82
N GLY A 222 14.99 31.50 -9.64
CA GLY A 222 15.04 30.71 -8.42
C GLY A 222 13.67 30.16 -8.01
N LEU A 223 12.63 30.99 -8.08
CA LEU A 223 11.24 30.58 -7.79
C LEU A 223 10.70 29.59 -8.83
N VAL A 224 11.02 29.80 -10.11
CA VAL A 224 10.68 28.84 -11.18
C VAL A 224 11.35 27.49 -10.92
N PHE A 225 12.61 27.49 -10.49
CA PHE A 225 13.31 26.26 -10.15
C PHE A 225 12.71 25.56 -8.93
N GLU A 226 12.35 26.29 -7.88
CA GLU A 226 11.67 25.71 -6.70
C GLU A 226 10.36 25.01 -7.11
N LEU A 227 9.57 25.61 -8.00
CA LEU A 227 8.35 25.01 -8.52
C LEU A 227 8.63 23.77 -9.39
N ILE A 228 9.63 23.85 -10.29
CA ILE A 228 10.05 22.71 -11.10
C ILE A 228 10.55 21.57 -10.21
N LEU A 229 11.31 21.87 -9.16
CA LEU A 229 11.82 20.89 -8.21
C LEU A 229 10.68 20.19 -7.47
N GLU A 230 9.68 20.93 -6.98
CA GLU A 230 8.48 20.37 -6.36
C GLU A 230 7.72 19.45 -7.34
N ARG A 231 7.71 19.80 -8.63
CA ARG A 231 6.90 19.15 -9.66
C ARG A 231 7.67 18.34 -10.70
N PHE A 232 8.94 18.03 -10.41
CA PHE A 232 9.85 17.52 -11.45
C PHE A 232 9.39 16.18 -12.00
N HIS A 233 8.92 15.30 -11.11
CA HIS A 233 8.41 13.98 -11.49
C HIS A 233 7.19 14.07 -12.40
N GLU A 234 6.25 15.00 -12.16
CA GLU A 234 5.10 15.18 -13.05
C GLU A 234 5.51 15.72 -14.42
N PHE A 235 6.50 16.62 -14.48
CA PHE A 235 7.03 17.11 -15.75
C PHE A 235 7.79 16.02 -16.52
N SER A 236 8.61 15.22 -15.84
CA SER A 236 9.34 14.10 -16.47
C SER A 236 8.36 13.03 -17.00
N ASP A 237 7.37 12.63 -16.20
CA ASP A 237 6.37 11.66 -16.64
C ASP A 237 5.55 12.18 -17.82
N LEU A 238 5.23 13.47 -17.84
CA LEU A 238 4.53 14.08 -18.97
C LEU A 238 5.41 14.07 -20.22
N PHE A 239 6.69 14.40 -20.08
CA PHE A 239 7.67 14.34 -21.17
C PHE A 239 7.76 12.92 -21.76
N LYS A 240 8.02 11.91 -20.92
CA LYS A 240 8.11 10.49 -21.30
C LYS A 240 6.84 9.97 -21.98
N ASN A 241 5.68 10.33 -21.43
CA ASN A 241 4.39 9.93 -21.99
C ASN A 241 4.17 10.46 -23.42
N TYR A 242 4.63 11.68 -23.71
CA TYR A 242 4.49 12.24 -25.06
C TYR A 242 5.62 11.84 -26.01
N GLY A 243 6.85 11.64 -25.55
CA GLY A 243 7.98 11.15 -26.36
C GLY A 243 7.82 9.71 -26.84
N ALA A 244 7.03 8.90 -26.14
CA ALA A 244 6.81 7.49 -26.52
C ALA A 244 5.72 7.27 -27.61
N VAL A 245 5.08 8.34 -28.12
CA VAL A 245 3.83 8.22 -28.89
C VAL A 245 4.08 7.77 -30.33
N ASN A 246 5.07 8.34 -31.00
CA ASN A 246 5.28 8.15 -32.45
C ASN A 246 6.61 7.45 -32.81
N SER A 247 7.55 7.33 -31.87
CA SER A 247 8.80 6.56 -31.89
C SER A 247 9.23 5.96 -33.25
N GLY A 248 9.61 6.86 -34.16
CA GLY A 248 10.74 6.61 -35.04
C GLY A 248 12.07 6.93 -34.33
N GLY A 249 12.05 7.82 -33.33
CA GLY A 249 13.17 8.16 -32.44
C GLY A 249 13.18 7.43 -31.09
N SER A 250 14.20 7.71 -30.29
CA SER A 250 14.43 7.17 -28.93
C SER A 250 13.35 7.64 -27.94
N SER A 251 13.13 6.87 -26.87
CA SER A 251 12.17 7.19 -25.79
C SER A 251 12.58 8.41 -24.94
N SER A 252 13.77 8.95 -25.18
CA SER A 252 14.44 10.03 -24.46
C SER A 252 14.17 11.41 -25.04
N THR A 253 13.59 11.48 -26.25
CA THR A 253 13.35 12.73 -26.96
C THR A 253 11.87 12.93 -27.29
N LEU A 254 11.50 14.18 -27.55
CA LEU A 254 10.15 14.60 -27.93
C LEU A 254 10.20 15.30 -29.29
N GLU A 255 9.65 14.66 -30.31
CA GLU A 255 9.60 15.23 -31.65
C GLU A 255 8.55 16.36 -31.76
N TYR A 256 8.69 17.22 -32.76
CA TYR A 256 7.71 18.29 -33.01
C TYR A 256 6.26 17.80 -33.16
N ILE A 257 6.06 16.62 -33.76
CA ILE A 257 4.72 16.04 -33.92
C ILE A 257 4.10 15.63 -32.57
N GLU A 258 4.92 15.22 -31.61
CA GLU A 258 4.48 14.83 -30.27
C GLU A 258 4.23 16.06 -29.40
N TYR A 259 5.12 17.05 -29.48
CA TYR A 259 4.90 18.36 -28.89
C TYR A 259 3.60 19.03 -29.39
N THR A 260 3.33 19.01 -30.70
CA THR A 260 2.07 19.56 -31.23
C THR A 260 0.84 18.77 -30.74
N LYS A 261 0.99 17.46 -30.50
CA LYS A 261 -0.07 16.66 -29.87
C LYS A 261 -0.30 17.10 -28.41
N LEU A 262 0.75 17.34 -27.64
CA LEU A 262 0.66 17.90 -26.29
C LEU A 262 -0.04 19.26 -26.30
N MET A 263 0.37 20.18 -27.18
CA MET A 263 -0.28 21.49 -27.30
C MET A 263 -1.77 21.39 -27.66
N SER A 264 -2.14 20.37 -28.43
CA SER A 264 -3.55 20.08 -28.74
C SER A 264 -4.31 19.57 -27.52
N ASP A 265 -3.72 18.67 -26.73
CA ASP A 265 -4.35 18.12 -25.52
C ASP A 265 -4.48 19.14 -24.38
N LEU A 266 -3.54 20.08 -24.31
CA LEU A 266 -3.63 21.26 -23.44
C LEU A 266 -4.62 22.31 -23.96
N GLY A 267 -5.16 22.14 -25.17
CA GLY A 267 -6.12 23.08 -25.76
C GLY A 267 -5.49 24.38 -26.25
N PHE A 268 -4.17 24.44 -26.43
CA PHE A 268 -3.49 25.56 -27.08
C PHE A 268 -3.66 25.49 -28.60
N ALA A 269 -3.53 24.31 -29.21
CA ALA A 269 -3.67 24.16 -30.65
C ALA A 269 -5.12 24.44 -31.10
N GLY A 270 -5.27 25.38 -32.04
CA GLY A 270 -6.58 25.81 -32.54
C GLY A 270 -7.33 26.80 -31.64
N SER A 271 -6.74 27.20 -30.51
CA SER A 271 -7.26 28.32 -29.73
C SER A 271 -7.06 29.64 -30.50
N ARG A 272 -7.96 30.61 -30.31
CA ARG A 272 -7.79 31.95 -30.91
C ARG A 272 -6.58 32.70 -30.35
N ASP A 273 -6.11 32.27 -29.19
CA ASP A 273 -5.05 32.93 -28.43
C ASP A 273 -3.66 32.38 -28.77
N PHE A 274 -3.56 31.26 -29.48
CA PHE A 274 -2.29 30.58 -29.70
C PHE A 274 -2.24 30.04 -31.14
N SER A 275 -1.49 30.74 -32.00
CA SER A 275 -1.38 30.36 -33.41
C SER A 275 -0.38 29.21 -33.59
N ASN A 276 -0.47 28.48 -34.71
CA ASN A 276 0.51 27.43 -35.03
C ASN A 276 1.94 27.98 -35.18
N ASN A 277 2.09 29.26 -35.55
CA ASN A 277 3.40 29.90 -35.58
C ASN A 277 3.94 30.13 -34.17
N ASP A 278 3.08 30.46 -33.20
CA ASP A 278 3.50 30.61 -31.81
C ASP A 278 3.95 29.27 -31.23
N ILE A 279 3.24 28.17 -31.57
CA ILE A 279 3.64 26.80 -31.21
C ILE A 279 5.03 26.47 -31.75
N LEU A 280 5.25 26.70 -33.04
CA LEU A 280 6.53 26.44 -33.70
C LEU A 280 7.66 27.32 -33.15
N ASN A 281 7.37 28.60 -32.91
CA ASN A 281 8.33 29.54 -32.33
C ASN A 281 8.75 29.09 -30.93
N VAL A 282 7.81 28.71 -30.05
CA VAL A 282 8.13 28.20 -28.71
C VAL A 282 9.00 26.94 -28.79
N PHE A 283 8.67 25.99 -29.69
CA PHE A 283 9.45 24.78 -29.90
C PHE A 283 10.90 25.11 -30.31
N THR A 284 11.06 25.84 -31.41
CA THR A 284 12.38 26.16 -31.98
C THR A 284 13.22 27.06 -31.09
N SER A 285 12.59 27.98 -30.33
CA SER A 285 13.30 28.88 -29.42
C SER A 285 13.78 28.21 -28.12
N SER A 286 13.25 27.03 -27.80
CA SER A 286 13.57 26.31 -26.55
C SER A 286 14.68 25.29 -26.73
N GLN A 287 15.18 25.07 -27.95
CA GLN A 287 16.25 24.10 -28.23
C GLN A 287 17.61 24.61 -27.77
N ILE A 288 18.38 23.75 -27.08
CA ILE A 288 19.72 24.07 -26.61
C ILE A 288 20.71 23.70 -27.71
N VAL A 289 21.04 24.67 -28.56
CA VAL A 289 21.99 24.46 -29.67
C VAL A 289 23.39 24.18 -29.12
N GLY A 290 23.90 22.98 -29.37
CA GLY A 290 25.27 22.62 -29.02
C GLY A 290 26.31 23.49 -29.74
N PRO A 291 27.50 23.69 -29.14
CA PRO A 291 28.56 24.55 -29.71
C PRO A 291 29.09 24.08 -31.07
N SER A 292 28.79 22.85 -31.48
CA SER A 292 29.35 22.19 -32.67
C SER A 292 28.43 22.23 -33.90
N GLU A 293 27.15 22.56 -33.77
CA GLU A 293 26.16 22.40 -34.85
C GLU A 293 25.37 23.68 -35.13
N VAL A 294 26.09 24.72 -35.55
CA VAL A 294 25.44 25.96 -36.01
C VAL A 294 24.73 25.70 -37.34
N GLY A 295 23.43 25.37 -37.28
CA GLY A 295 22.52 25.35 -38.44
C GLY A 295 21.70 24.08 -38.65
N VAL A 296 21.86 23.05 -37.81
CA VAL A 296 20.96 21.89 -37.82
C VAL A 296 19.94 22.10 -36.71
N ILE A 297 18.67 22.26 -37.09
CA ILE A 297 17.56 22.19 -36.14
C ILE A 297 17.39 20.70 -35.87
N GLU A 298 17.88 20.24 -34.71
CA GLU A 298 17.53 18.91 -34.22
C GLU A 298 16.01 18.82 -34.15
N GLY A 299 15.42 17.77 -34.72
CA GLY A 299 13.95 17.61 -34.81
C GLY A 299 13.29 17.26 -33.48
N GLU A 300 14.09 17.17 -32.42
CA GLU A 300 13.85 16.45 -31.18
C GLU A 300 14.18 17.35 -29.99
N LEU A 301 13.45 17.18 -28.90
CA LEU A 301 13.66 17.90 -27.64
C LEU A 301 14.01 16.92 -26.53
N ARG A 302 15.00 17.26 -25.74
CA ARG A 302 15.32 16.58 -24.48
C ARG A 302 14.52 17.18 -23.32
N LEU A 303 14.57 16.52 -22.17
CA LEU A 303 13.89 16.97 -20.95
C LEU A 303 14.19 18.44 -20.54
N PRO A 304 15.43 18.95 -20.55
CA PRO A 304 15.67 20.33 -20.15
C PRO A 304 15.06 21.34 -21.13
N GLU A 305 15.02 21.02 -22.43
CA GLU A 305 14.36 21.84 -23.45
C GLU A 305 12.85 21.81 -23.28
N PHE A 306 12.27 20.66 -22.92
CA PHE A 306 10.86 20.53 -22.56
C PHE A 306 10.48 21.39 -21.34
N LEU A 307 11.32 21.43 -20.30
CA LEU A 307 11.09 22.31 -19.15
C LEU A 307 11.11 23.79 -19.55
N VAL A 308 12.03 24.19 -20.44
CA VAL A 308 12.05 25.56 -21.00
C VAL A 308 10.76 25.85 -21.77
N ILE A 309 10.25 24.90 -22.55
CA ILE A 309 8.96 25.05 -23.24
C ILE A 309 7.83 25.32 -22.25
N MET A 310 7.76 24.61 -21.13
CA MET A 310 6.72 24.83 -20.12
C MET A 310 6.79 26.26 -19.56
N ILE A 311 7.99 26.77 -19.27
CA ILE A 311 8.21 28.16 -18.82
C ILE A 311 7.76 29.16 -19.89
N ARG A 312 8.18 28.96 -21.15
CA ARG A 312 7.84 29.86 -22.27
C ARG A 312 6.35 29.84 -22.62
N LEU A 313 5.71 28.68 -22.51
CA LEU A 313 4.29 28.53 -22.72
C LEU A 313 3.49 29.29 -21.66
N ALA A 314 3.92 29.19 -20.39
CA ALA A 314 3.35 29.94 -19.28
C ALA A 314 3.50 31.46 -19.48
N GLU A 315 4.71 31.91 -19.82
CA GLU A 315 5.00 33.32 -20.12
C GLU A 315 4.09 33.84 -21.25
N HIS A 316 4.02 33.12 -22.37
CA HIS A 316 3.21 33.52 -23.51
C HIS A 316 1.71 33.61 -23.13
N LYS A 317 1.21 32.62 -22.39
CA LYS A 317 -0.22 32.53 -22.05
C LYS A 317 -0.65 33.55 -20.99
N PHE A 318 0.13 33.74 -19.93
CA PHE A 318 -0.31 34.49 -18.75
C PHE A 318 0.34 35.87 -18.62
N ILE A 319 1.55 36.07 -19.15
CA ILE A 319 2.30 37.34 -19.04
C ILE A 319 2.09 38.19 -20.29
N ASN A 320 2.27 37.60 -21.48
CA ASN A 320 2.19 38.33 -22.75
C ASN A 320 0.75 38.54 -23.26
N MET A 321 -0.20 37.68 -22.84
CA MET A 321 -1.61 37.70 -23.26
C MET A 321 -2.64 38.01 -22.15
N PRO A 322 -2.46 39.01 -21.26
CA PRO A 322 -3.28 39.17 -20.05
C PRO A 322 -4.73 39.63 -20.30
N LYS A 323 -5.12 39.97 -21.54
CA LYS A 323 -6.32 40.78 -21.81
C LYS A 323 -7.66 40.02 -21.84
N GLN A 324 -7.70 38.68 -21.77
CA GLN A 324 -8.95 37.95 -22.00
C GLN A 324 -9.61 37.33 -20.76
N HIS A 325 -8.89 37.08 -19.66
CA HIS A 325 -9.48 36.43 -18.48
C HIS A 325 -10.46 37.34 -17.69
N SER A 326 -10.39 38.67 -17.81
CA SER A 326 -11.29 39.58 -17.07
C SER A 326 -12.72 39.72 -17.63
N VAL A 327 -13.08 38.99 -18.69
CA VAL A 327 -14.42 39.11 -19.30
C VAL A 327 -15.45 38.21 -18.61
N ARG A 328 -15.04 37.15 -17.91
CA ARG A 328 -15.98 36.19 -17.30
C ARG A 328 -16.62 36.64 -15.98
N ASP A 329 -16.07 37.66 -15.32
CA ASP A 329 -16.63 38.22 -14.06
C ASP A 329 -17.40 39.54 -14.23
N LYS A 330 -17.66 39.97 -15.46
CA LYS A 330 -18.25 41.30 -15.76
C LYS A 330 -19.77 41.42 -15.59
N GLU A 331 -20.45 40.44 -15.01
CA GLU A 331 -21.89 40.59 -14.69
C GLU A 331 -22.18 41.20 -13.32
N SER A 332 -21.19 41.40 -12.44
CA SER A 332 -21.41 42.17 -11.20
C SER A 332 -21.13 43.67 -11.40
N LYS A 333 -22.21 44.42 -11.55
CA LYS A 333 -22.24 45.87 -11.76
C LYS A 333 -21.61 46.66 -10.60
N ARG A 334 -20.94 47.75 -11.02
CA ARG A 334 -20.69 49.04 -10.35
C ARG A 334 -19.37 49.24 -9.59
N ASP A 335 -18.65 50.24 -10.10
CA ASP A 335 -17.76 51.18 -9.43
C ASP A 335 -16.64 50.57 -8.60
N LYS A 336 -15.60 50.06 -9.27
CA LYS A 336 -14.30 49.84 -8.63
C LYS A 336 -13.16 50.36 -9.48
N SER A 337 -12.30 51.09 -8.77
CA SER A 337 -11.02 51.68 -9.18
C SER A 337 -10.24 50.81 -10.14
N VAL A 338 -9.59 51.45 -11.12
CA VAL A 338 -8.57 50.86 -12.00
C VAL A 338 -7.40 50.40 -11.12
N SER A 339 -7.50 49.21 -10.53
CA SER A 339 -6.36 48.53 -9.95
C SER A 339 -5.43 48.18 -11.10
N HIS A 340 -4.20 48.69 -11.05
CA HIS A 340 -3.15 48.32 -12.00
C HIS A 340 -3.02 46.80 -11.96
N PHE A 341 -3.41 46.12 -13.03
CA PHE A 341 -3.21 44.68 -13.14
C PHE A 341 -1.70 44.45 -13.23
N MET A 342 -1.10 43.98 -12.14
CA MET A 342 0.30 43.53 -12.17
C MET A 342 0.31 42.22 -12.93
N ALA A 343 1.16 42.11 -13.95
CA ALA A 343 1.37 40.83 -14.62
C ALA A 343 1.95 39.83 -13.60
N PRO A 344 1.54 38.55 -13.66
CA PRO A 344 2.10 37.53 -12.77
C PRO A 344 3.61 37.38 -13.02
N SER A 345 4.34 36.90 -12.02
CA SER A 345 5.74 36.47 -12.21
C SER A 345 5.83 35.22 -13.10
N HIS A 346 7.02 34.83 -13.54
CA HIS A 346 7.18 33.59 -14.33
C HIS A 346 6.85 32.36 -13.50
N ALA A 347 7.21 32.35 -12.21
CA ALA A 347 6.83 31.27 -11.30
C ALA A 347 5.30 31.17 -11.12
N GLU A 348 4.61 32.29 -10.90
CA GLU A 348 3.14 32.33 -10.80
C GLU A 348 2.48 31.89 -12.11
N ALA A 349 3.00 32.34 -13.26
CA ALA A 349 2.49 31.93 -14.57
C ALA A 349 2.68 30.42 -14.81
N LEU A 350 3.83 29.86 -14.42
CA LEU A 350 4.10 28.43 -14.54
C LEU A 350 3.20 27.60 -13.61
N GLU A 351 2.97 28.08 -12.39
CA GLU A 351 2.04 27.46 -11.45
C GLU A 351 0.61 27.47 -12.01
N MET A 352 0.17 28.59 -12.59
CA MET A 352 -1.13 28.67 -13.28
C MET A 352 -1.22 27.71 -14.46
N LEU A 353 -0.18 27.60 -15.29
CA LEU A 353 -0.12 26.62 -16.38
C LEU A 353 -0.27 25.21 -15.84
N PHE A 354 0.43 24.89 -14.75
CA PHE A 354 0.38 23.59 -14.12
C PHE A 354 -1.01 23.27 -13.60
N ILE A 355 -1.61 24.16 -12.80
CA ILE A 355 -2.92 23.93 -12.17
C ILE A 355 -4.05 23.88 -13.20
N ASP A 356 -4.06 24.81 -14.16
CA ASP A 356 -5.20 24.97 -15.08
C ASP A 356 -5.16 24.01 -16.27
N TYR A 357 -3.96 23.56 -16.68
CA TYR A 357 -3.77 22.79 -17.92
C TYR A 357 -3.06 21.46 -17.71
N LEU A 358 -1.89 21.43 -17.06
CA LEU A 358 -1.09 20.20 -16.96
C LEU A 358 -1.71 19.21 -15.96
N LYS A 359 -2.11 19.66 -14.78
CA LYS A 359 -2.70 18.81 -13.74
C LYS A 359 -4.00 18.13 -14.21
N PRO A 360 -4.97 18.82 -14.83
CA PRO A 360 -6.15 18.16 -15.40
C PRO A 360 -5.83 17.17 -16.52
N LEU A 361 -4.69 17.35 -17.20
CA LEU A 361 -4.21 16.42 -18.21
C LEU A 361 -3.57 15.18 -17.53
N LEU A 362 -2.72 15.38 -16.53
CA LEU A 362 -2.13 14.32 -15.71
C LEU A 362 -3.20 13.48 -15.00
N ASP A 363 -4.23 14.11 -14.45
CA ASP A 363 -5.37 13.43 -13.80
C ASP A 363 -6.15 12.51 -14.76
N LYS A 364 -6.08 12.76 -16.08
CA LYS A 364 -6.66 11.87 -17.11
C LYS A 364 -5.76 10.69 -17.45
N PHE A 365 -4.46 10.80 -17.17
CA PHE A 365 -3.49 9.76 -17.43
C PHE A 365 -3.25 8.95 -16.15
N PRO A 366 -3.82 7.74 -16.01
CA PRO A 366 -3.66 6.92 -14.80
C PRO A 366 -2.20 6.47 -14.53
N LEU A 367 -1.29 6.81 -15.43
CA LEU A 367 0.14 6.49 -15.39
C LEU A 367 1.02 7.65 -14.96
N ALA A 368 0.54 8.89 -15.00
CA ALA A 368 1.40 10.03 -14.79
C ALA A 368 1.45 10.40 -13.30
N GLY A 369 2.65 10.74 -12.84
CA GLY A 369 2.91 11.25 -11.51
C GLY A 369 3.29 10.19 -10.47
N THR A 370 3.38 10.65 -9.22
CA THR A 370 3.78 9.86 -8.04
C THR A 370 2.84 8.70 -7.69
N SER A 371 1.66 8.57 -8.31
CA SER A 371 0.66 7.58 -7.88
C SER A 371 1.13 6.14 -8.09
N VAL A 372 1.83 5.85 -9.20
CA VAL A 372 2.34 4.49 -9.47
C VAL A 372 3.47 4.16 -8.49
N ARG A 373 4.46 5.05 -8.35
CA ARG A 373 5.59 4.85 -7.42
C ARG A 373 5.13 4.75 -5.95
N THR A 374 4.13 5.54 -5.56
CA THR A 374 3.50 5.45 -4.22
C THR A 374 2.81 4.11 -4.02
N LEU A 375 2.12 3.59 -5.05
CA LEU A 375 1.51 2.28 -5.01
C LEU A 375 2.57 1.17 -4.89
N LEU A 376 3.65 1.24 -5.68
CA LEU A 376 4.78 0.30 -5.62
C LEU A 376 5.44 0.29 -4.24
N GLY A 377 5.52 1.46 -3.58
CA GLY A 377 6.04 1.60 -2.22
C GLY A 377 5.10 1.12 -1.10
N SER A 378 3.85 0.75 -1.41
CA SER A 378 2.89 0.29 -0.40
C SER A 378 3.24 -1.11 0.12
N GLU A 379 3.05 -1.35 1.42
CA GLU A 379 3.38 -2.64 2.05
C GLU A 379 2.65 -3.82 1.39
N GLU A 380 1.40 -3.62 0.97
CA GLU A 380 0.59 -4.65 0.32
C GLU A 380 1.16 -5.08 -1.04
N VAL A 381 1.64 -4.12 -1.84
CA VAL A 381 2.24 -4.38 -3.16
C VAL A 381 3.63 -4.97 -3.00
N LEU A 382 4.45 -4.46 -2.08
CA LEU A 382 5.77 -5.02 -1.79
C LEU A 382 5.66 -6.48 -1.32
N LEU A 383 4.73 -6.79 -0.41
CA LEU A 383 4.49 -8.17 0.02
C LEU A 383 4.03 -9.05 -1.13
N TYR A 384 3.13 -8.54 -1.98
CA TYR A 384 2.67 -9.28 -3.14
C TYR A 384 3.81 -9.57 -4.12
N PHE A 385 4.63 -8.56 -4.46
CA PHE A 385 5.80 -8.76 -5.30
C PHE A 385 6.82 -9.73 -4.69
N HIS A 386 7.05 -9.69 -3.37
CA HIS A 386 7.89 -10.68 -2.70
C HIS A 386 7.38 -12.11 -2.93
N GLU A 387 6.06 -12.33 -2.92
CA GLU A 387 5.48 -13.66 -3.12
C GLU A 387 5.67 -14.20 -4.55
N ILE A 388 5.79 -13.31 -5.54
CA ILE A 388 5.89 -13.65 -6.96
C ILE A 388 7.26 -13.31 -7.59
N CYS A 389 8.21 -12.79 -6.80
CA CYS A 389 9.45 -12.20 -7.31
C CYS A 389 10.23 -13.19 -8.18
N GLU A 390 10.43 -14.42 -7.68
CA GLU A 390 11.10 -15.51 -8.39
C GLU A 390 10.42 -15.87 -9.71
N GLN A 391 9.08 -15.89 -9.72
CA GLN A 391 8.32 -16.18 -10.94
C GLN A 391 8.48 -15.06 -11.98
N MET A 392 8.40 -13.80 -11.52
CA MET A 392 8.57 -12.64 -12.39
C MET A 392 10.01 -12.52 -12.90
N ARG A 393 11.01 -12.88 -12.08
CA ARG A 393 12.42 -12.91 -12.46
C ARG A 393 12.68 -13.95 -13.54
N ALA A 394 12.16 -15.16 -13.36
CA ALA A 394 12.26 -16.22 -14.36
C ALA A 394 11.62 -15.80 -15.70
N LEU A 395 10.47 -15.12 -15.64
CA LEU A 395 9.80 -14.59 -16.84
C LEU A 395 10.62 -13.49 -17.52
N PHE A 396 11.16 -12.54 -16.76
CA PHE A 396 12.05 -11.50 -17.28
C PHE A 396 13.28 -12.11 -17.96
N ASP A 397 13.91 -13.09 -17.29
CA ASP A 397 15.10 -13.79 -17.80
C ASP A 397 14.81 -14.62 -19.05
N GLU A 398 13.59 -15.16 -19.19
CA GLU A 398 13.14 -15.85 -20.39
C GLU A 398 13.02 -14.87 -21.56
N ILE A 399 12.42 -13.70 -21.36
CA ILE A 399 12.25 -12.67 -22.39
C ILE A 399 13.60 -12.14 -22.84
N ALA A 400 14.47 -11.76 -21.89
CA ALA A 400 15.79 -11.21 -22.16
C ALA A 400 16.75 -12.20 -22.86
N CYS A 401 16.40 -13.50 -22.95
CA CYS A 401 17.18 -14.50 -23.66
C CYS A 401 16.67 -14.83 -25.07
N LEU A 402 15.58 -14.21 -25.55
CA LEU A 402 14.95 -14.62 -26.82
C LEU A 402 15.78 -14.28 -28.06
N GLU A 403 16.53 -13.18 -28.05
CA GLU A 403 17.29 -12.71 -29.23
C GLU A 403 18.80 -13.06 -29.18
N ASP A 404 19.28 -13.55 -28.04
CA ASP A 404 20.71 -13.79 -27.84
C ASP A 404 21.14 -15.12 -28.47
N ASN A 405 21.85 -15.06 -29.60
CA ASN A 405 22.23 -16.21 -30.43
C ASN A 405 23.35 -17.10 -29.81
N GLY A 406 23.36 -17.25 -28.48
CA GLY A 406 24.28 -18.09 -27.74
C GLY A 406 25.58 -17.40 -27.33
N VAL A 407 25.57 -16.07 -27.14
CA VAL A 407 26.65 -15.38 -26.42
C VAL A 407 26.41 -15.63 -24.92
N ASP A 408 27.44 -16.08 -24.20
CA ASP A 408 27.40 -16.23 -22.74
C ASP A 408 27.38 -14.83 -22.10
N CYS A 409 26.19 -14.24 -22.02
CA CYS A 409 25.97 -12.95 -21.35
C CYS A 409 25.85 -13.16 -19.83
N ASP A 410 26.54 -12.31 -19.06
CA ASP A 410 26.51 -12.39 -17.60
C ASP A 410 25.07 -12.15 -17.10
N ILE A 411 24.66 -12.90 -16.09
CA ILE A 411 23.26 -12.91 -15.62
C ILE A 411 22.85 -11.54 -15.06
N SER A 412 23.82 -10.75 -14.60
CA SER A 412 23.60 -9.41 -14.04
C SER A 412 23.13 -8.37 -15.06
N ASP A 413 23.44 -8.56 -16.34
CA ASP A 413 23.34 -7.50 -17.36
C ASP A 413 22.15 -7.72 -18.31
N ARG A 414 21.21 -8.57 -17.90
CA ARG A 414 20.02 -8.86 -18.70
C ARG A 414 19.09 -7.65 -18.71
N THR A 415 18.85 -7.13 -19.90
CA THR A 415 17.89 -6.05 -20.16
C THR A 415 16.90 -6.49 -21.22
N ILE A 416 15.71 -5.87 -21.22
CA ILE A 416 14.68 -6.08 -22.24
C ILE A 416 14.52 -4.79 -23.05
N ASP A 417 14.55 -4.87 -24.37
CA ASP A 417 14.28 -3.69 -25.21
C ASP A 417 12.76 -3.42 -25.39
N ALA A 418 12.41 -2.29 -25.99
CA ALA A 418 11.00 -1.93 -26.20
C ALA A 418 10.24 -2.92 -27.08
N LYS A 419 10.91 -3.59 -28.03
CA LYS A 419 10.32 -4.54 -29.00
C LYS A 419 10.08 -5.90 -28.34
N GLU A 420 10.99 -6.37 -27.52
CA GLU A 420 10.88 -7.57 -26.70
C GLU A 420 9.73 -7.41 -25.69
N PHE A 421 9.69 -6.28 -24.98
CA PHE A 421 8.58 -5.98 -24.06
C PHE A 421 7.23 -5.92 -24.80
N ALA A 422 7.18 -5.26 -25.97
CA ALA A 422 6.01 -5.22 -26.83
C ALA A 422 5.52 -6.62 -27.25
N THR A 423 6.44 -7.47 -27.71
CA THR A 423 6.16 -8.85 -28.12
C THR A 423 5.64 -9.68 -26.95
N PHE A 424 6.23 -9.50 -25.77
CA PHE A 424 5.78 -10.13 -24.54
C PHE A 424 4.33 -9.72 -24.17
N ILE A 425 4.00 -8.42 -24.20
CA ILE A 425 2.65 -7.92 -23.89
C ILE A 425 1.61 -8.42 -24.92
N GLU A 426 2.01 -8.57 -26.19
CA GLU A 426 1.17 -9.19 -27.22
C GLU A 426 0.90 -10.68 -26.91
N ASN A 427 1.96 -11.44 -26.63
CA ASN A 427 1.88 -12.89 -26.38
C ASN A 427 1.09 -13.27 -25.12
N THR A 428 1.09 -12.41 -24.11
CA THR A 428 0.30 -12.59 -22.87
C THR A 428 -1.20 -12.33 -23.06
N GLY A 429 -1.63 -11.83 -24.22
CA GLY A 429 -3.01 -11.43 -24.47
C GLY A 429 -3.43 -10.18 -23.69
N LEU A 430 -2.47 -9.45 -23.10
CA LEU A 430 -2.72 -8.21 -22.37
C LEU A 430 -3.20 -7.07 -23.28
N LEU A 431 -2.92 -7.14 -24.59
CA LEU A 431 -3.48 -6.21 -25.58
C LEU A 431 -5.00 -6.38 -25.78
N SER A 432 -5.48 -7.63 -25.79
CA SER A 432 -6.86 -7.96 -26.14
C SER A 432 -7.87 -7.53 -25.07
N ILE A 433 -9.12 -7.29 -25.48
CA ILE A 433 -10.23 -7.07 -24.54
C ILE A 433 -10.41 -8.33 -23.68
N THR A 434 -10.35 -8.15 -22.37
CA THR A 434 -10.55 -9.23 -21.40
C THR A 434 -12.01 -9.26 -20.95
N SER A 435 -12.51 -10.46 -20.62
CA SER A 435 -13.90 -10.65 -20.18
C SER A 435 -14.24 -9.95 -18.86
N ASP A 436 -13.24 -9.49 -18.13
CA ASP A 436 -13.33 -8.88 -16.81
C ASP A 436 -13.44 -7.34 -16.84
N GLY A 437 -13.69 -6.76 -18.02
CA GLY A 437 -13.94 -5.33 -18.20
C GLY A 437 -12.68 -4.49 -18.48
N GLY A 438 -11.53 -5.12 -18.72
CA GLY A 438 -10.32 -4.43 -19.13
C GLY A 438 -10.45 -3.80 -20.51
N ARG A 439 -9.95 -2.56 -20.67
CA ARG A 439 -9.84 -1.92 -21.98
C ARG A 439 -8.82 -2.62 -22.86
N GLU A 440 -8.98 -2.46 -24.16
CA GLU A 440 -7.96 -2.81 -25.14
C GLU A 440 -6.75 -1.88 -24.95
N LEU A 441 -5.56 -2.46 -24.89
CA LEU A 441 -4.31 -1.70 -24.89
C LEU A 441 -3.83 -1.59 -26.33
N SER A 442 -3.43 -0.40 -26.73
CA SER A 442 -2.77 -0.17 -28.00
C SER A 442 -1.26 -0.35 -27.87
N MET A 443 -0.55 -0.60 -28.98
CA MET A 443 0.92 -0.59 -28.97
C MET A 443 1.50 0.75 -28.52
N LYS A 444 0.75 1.84 -28.73
CA LYS A 444 1.08 3.15 -28.19
C LYS A 444 1.08 3.12 -26.66
N ASP A 445 0.07 2.51 -26.03
CA ASP A 445 0.03 2.37 -24.57
C ASP A 445 1.25 1.58 -24.06
N VAL A 446 1.65 0.52 -24.77
CA VAL A 446 2.81 -0.31 -24.38
C VAL A 446 4.12 0.48 -24.43
N ARG A 447 4.34 1.29 -25.46
CA ARG A 447 5.53 2.15 -25.54
C ARG A 447 5.56 3.21 -24.44
N VAL A 448 4.41 3.84 -24.19
CA VAL A 448 4.26 4.79 -23.08
C VAL A 448 4.60 4.12 -21.75
N ILE A 449 4.10 2.90 -21.50
CA ILE A 449 4.43 2.14 -20.30
C ILE A 449 5.93 1.89 -20.20
N PHE A 450 6.55 1.43 -21.29
CA PHE A 450 7.98 1.14 -21.33
C PHE A 450 8.80 2.37 -20.94
N SER A 451 8.63 3.48 -21.67
CA SER A 451 9.33 4.74 -21.41
C SER A 451 9.04 5.31 -20.01
N SER A 452 7.79 5.24 -19.55
CA SER A 452 7.42 5.77 -18.22
C SER A 452 7.93 4.90 -17.06
N SER A 453 8.29 3.64 -17.32
CA SER A 453 8.86 2.75 -16.29
C SER A 453 10.37 2.90 -16.18
N GLN A 454 11.01 3.63 -17.10
CA GLN A 454 12.44 3.84 -17.06
C GLN A 454 12.79 4.87 -15.99
N HIS A 455 13.86 4.62 -15.25
CA HIS A 455 14.36 5.56 -14.26
C HIS A 455 15.02 6.78 -14.93
N ASP A 456 14.99 7.94 -14.25
CA ASP A 456 15.44 9.23 -14.81
C ASP A 456 16.96 9.46 -14.66
N THR A 457 17.62 8.64 -13.85
CA THR A 457 19.03 8.82 -13.49
C THR A 457 19.72 7.48 -13.52
N VAL A 458 20.89 7.41 -14.13
CA VAL A 458 21.79 6.26 -14.06
C VAL A 458 22.08 5.92 -12.60
N THR A 459 21.56 4.80 -12.13
CA THR A 459 21.68 4.40 -10.71
C THR A 459 22.75 3.34 -10.48
N ASN A 460 23.05 2.55 -11.51
CA ASN A 460 24.01 1.46 -11.41
C ASN A 460 25.38 1.85 -11.98
N GLU A 461 26.46 1.40 -11.34
CA GLU A 461 27.82 1.56 -11.86
C GLU A 461 28.01 0.90 -13.22
N ASP A 462 27.30 -0.21 -13.48
CA ASP A 462 27.42 -0.92 -14.75
C ASP A 462 26.68 -0.19 -15.89
N GLU A 463 25.53 0.41 -15.58
CA GLU A 463 24.82 1.31 -16.50
C GLU A 463 25.67 2.57 -16.79
N ALA A 464 26.32 3.12 -15.77
CA ALA A 464 27.25 4.23 -15.94
C ALA A 464 28.43 3.86 -16.86
N LYS A 465 28.98 2.65 -16.75
CA LYS A 465 30.04 2.17 -17.65
C LYS A 465 29.55 2.02 -19.09
N LEU A 466 28.34 1.48 -19.29
CA LEU A 466 27.76 1.35 -20.64
C LEU A 466 27.65 2.72 -21.32
N ILE A 467 27.22 3.75 -20.58
CA ILE A 467 27.13 5.12 -21.09
C ILE A 467 28.51 5.73 -21.34
N GLU A 468 29.51 5.41 -20.53
CA GLU A 468 30.89 5.86 -20.74
C GLU A 468 31.54 5.21 -21.98
N ASP A 469 31.22 3.96 -22.28
CA ASP A 469 31.82 3.17 -23.37
C ASP A 469 31.19 3.45 -24.75
N GLU A 470 29.90 3.80 -24.84
CA GLU A 470 29.18 4.02 -26.10
C GLU A 470 29.21 5.47 -26.64
N ASP A 471 30.37 6.14 -26.57
CA ASP A 471 30.59 7.46 -27.20
C ASP A 471 29.53 8.54 -26.84
N ASN A 472 29.30 8.77 -25.54
CA ASN A 472 28.49 9.89 -25.01
C ASN A 472 27.01 9.91 -25.42
N ASP A 473 26.47 8.84 -26.02
CA ASP A 473 25.05 8.77 -26.30
C ASP A 473 24.30 8.52 -24.98
N ARG A 474 23.86 9.61 -24.35
CA ARG A 474 23.20 9.59 -23.03
C ARG A 474 21.92 8.77 -23.04
N ASP A 475 21.43 8.36 -24.19
CA ASP A 475 20.10 7.81 -24.37
C ASP A 475 20.07 6.27 -24.42
N VAL A 476 21.24 5.61 -24.43
CA VAL A 476 21.36 4.14 -24.46
C VAL A 476 20.61 3.48 -23.30
N HIS A 477 20.68 4.05 -22.09
CA HIS A 477 19.97 3.52 -20.93
C HIS A 477 18.43 3.59 -21.05
N LEU A 478 17.92 4.43 -21.95
CA LEU A 478 16.49 4.58 -22.22
C LEU A 478 16.01 3.64 -23.34
N GLU A 479 16.88 2.83 -23.93
CA GLU A 479 16.47 1.79 -24.89
C GLU A 479 16.21 0.44 -24.22
N HIS A 480 16.72 0.27 -23.00
CA HIS A 480 16.74 -0.98 -22.27
C HIS A 480 15.94 -0.89 -20.96
N MET A 481 15.37 -2.02 -20.54
CA MET A 481 14.60 -2.15 -19.32
C MET A 481 15.24 -3.18 -18.39
N VAL A 482 15.59 -2.77 -17.18
CA VAL A 482 16.06 -3.67 -16.12
C VAL A 482 14.88 -4.33 -15.38
N PHE A 483 15.16 -5.32 -14.53
CA PHE A 483 14.10 -6.09 -13.86
C PHE A 483 13.20 -5.25 -12.95
N SER A 484 13.73 -4.25 -12.26
CA SER A 484 12.93 -3.36 -11.40
C SER A 484 11.93 -2.55 -12.22
N GLU A 485 12.37 -2.00 -13.36
CA GLU A 485 11.53 -1.30 -14.34
C GLU A 485 10.49 -2.22 -14.98
N PHE A 486 10.83 -3.49 -15.21
CA PHE A 486 9.86 -4.49 -15.68
C PHE A 486 8.74 -4.73 -14.67
N LEU A 487 9.05 -4.82 -13.37
CA LEU A 487 8.00 -4.94 -12.35
C LEU A 487 7.08 -3.71 -12.32
N GLU A 488 7.64 -2.51 -12.45
CA GLU A 488 6.88 -1.27 -12.59
C GLU A 488 6.02 -1.28 -13.86
N ALA A 489 6.58 -1.70 -15.00
CA ALA A 489 5.89 -1.77 -16.28
C ALA A 489 4.66 -2.70 -16.20
N ILE A 490 4.79 -3.87 -15.56
CA ILE A 490 3.67 -4.79 -15.32
C ILE A 490 2.61 -4.17 -14.41
N ALA A 491 3.00 -3.38 -13.41
CA ALA A 491 2.06 -2.64 -12.58
C ALA A 491 1.29 -1.59 -13.38
N ARG A 492 2.00 -0.80 -14.20
CA ARG A 492 1.44 0.21 -15.11
C ARG A 492 0.46 -0.41 -16.11
N VAL A 493 0.80 -1.55 -16.71
CA VAL A 493 -0.12 -2.33 -17.57
C VAL A 493 -1.44 -2.60 -16.84
N GLY A 494 -1.39 -3.07 -15.60
CA GLY A 494 -2.59 -3.36 -14.81
C GLY A 494 -3.44 -2.12 -14.55
N LEU A 495 -2.81 -1.03 -14.12
CA LEU A 495 -3.51 0.22 -13.82
C LEU A 495 -4.21 0.79 -15.05
N ILE A 496 -3.59 0.72 -16.22
CA ILE A 496 -4.18 1.22 -17.48
C ILE A 496 -5.30 0.30 -17.96
N LYS A 497 -5.02 -1.01 -18.01
CA LYS A 497 -5.94 -1.99 -18.60
C LYS A 497 -7.27 -1.98 -17.87
N TRP A 498 -7.23 -1.85 -16.55
CA TRP A 498 -8.43 -1.82 -15.70
C TRP A 498 -8.71 -0.44 -15.11
N ALA A 499 -8.31 0.65 -15.79
CA ALA A 499 -8.50 2.02 -15.31
C ALA A 499 -9.97 2.33 -14.99
N SER A 500 -10.90 1.88 -15.83
CA SER A 500 -12.35 2.07 -15.69
C SER A 500 -13.04 1.12 -14.72
N CYS A 501 -12.34 0.09 -14.22
CA CYS A 501 -12.92 -0.88 -13.28
C CYS A 501 -12.88 -0.34 -11.85
N ASP A 502 -13.99 -0.50 -11.14
CA ASP A 502 -14.12 -0.19 -9.70
C ASP A 502 -13.52 -1.32 -8.85
N ILE A 503 -12.21 -1.51 -8.99
CA ILE A 503 -11.41 -2.47 -8.24
C ILE A 503 -10.16 -1.76 -7.69
N THR A 504 -9.60 -2.30 -6.60
CA THR A 504 -8.43 -1.71 -5.96
C THR A 504 -7.21 -1.76 -6.88
N PRO A 505 -6.27 -0.80 -6.77
CA PRO A 505 -5.03 -0.82 -7.55
C PRO A 505 -4.24 -2.13 -7.41
N LEU A 506 -4.19 -2.71 -6.20
CA LEU A 506 -3.56 -4.01 -5.96
C LEU A 506 -4.23 -5.15 -6.75
N GLU A 507 -5.55 -5.12 -6.89
CA GLU A 507 -6.27 -6.12 -7.68
C GLU A 507 -6.00 -5.96 -9.18
N LYS A 508 -5.85 -4.71 -9.68
CA LYS A 508 -5.43 -4.44 -11.06
C LYS A 508 -4.03 -5.02 -11.34
N LEU A 509 -3.10 -4.84 -10.40
CA LEU A 509 -1.76 -5.43 -10.46
C LEU A 509 -1.79 -6.96 -10.43
N ARG A 510 -2.57 -7.56 -9.52
CA ARG A 510 -2.71 -9.02 -9.45
C ARG A 510 -3.17 -9.63 -10.76
N ARG A 511 -4.08 -8.94 -11.45
CA ARG A 511 -4.57 -9.37 -12.77
C ARG A 511 -3.50 -9.24 -13.85
N SER A 512 -2.72 -8.16 -13.89
CA SER A 512 -1.63 -8.03 -14.88
C SER A 512 -0.56 -9.10 -14.67
N VAL A 513 -0.11 -9.31 -13.43
CA VAL A 513 0.84 -10.38 -13.08
C VAL A 513 0.29 -11.75 -13.47
N LYS A 514 -0.97 -12.05 -13.13
CA LYS A 514 -1.56 -13.34 -13.45
C LYS A 514 -1.55 -13.59 -14.96
N MET A 515 -1.94 -12.59 -15.76
CA MET A 515 -1.91 -12.69 -17.22
C MET A 515 -0.48 -12.86 -17.76
N ALA A 516 0.48 -12.10 -17.22
CA ALA A 516 1.90 -12.25 -17.53
C ALA A 516 2.42 -13.67 -17.27
N SER A 517 2.04 -14.26 -16.13
CA SER A 517 2.48 -15.60 -15.71
C SER A 517 1.85 -16.78 -16.46
N LEU A 518 0.78 -16.55 -17.24
CA LEU A 518 0.13 -17.63 -17.99
C LEU A 518 0.96 -18.10 -19.20
N VAL A 519 1.88 -17.26 -19.69
CA VAL A 519 2.71 -17.57 -20.87
C VAL A 519 3.87 -18.51 -20.52
N SER A 520 4.41 -18.42 -19.31
CA SER A 520 5.55 -19.22 -18.86
C SER A 520 5.20 -20.66 -18.47
N SER A 521 3.97 -21.10 -18.70
CA SER A 521 3.59 -22.51 -18.53
C SER A 521 3.82 -23.24 -19.85
N PRO A 522 4.87 -24.07 -19.98
CA PRO A 522 5.12 -24.81 -21.22
C PRO A 522 3.91 -25.69 -21.54
N ASN A 523 3.36 -25.53 -22.74
CA ASN A 523 2.44 -26.50 -23.35
C ASN A 523 3.17 -27.79 -23.71
#